data_AF-A0A2N1QNN2-F1
#
_entry.id   AF-A0A2N1QNN2-F1
#
_cell.length_a   1.000
_cell.length_b   1.000
_cell.length_c   1.000
_cell.angle_alpha   90.00
_cell.angle_beta   90.00
_cell.angle_gamma   90.00
#
_symmetry.space_group_name_H-M   'P 1'
#
loop_
_entity.id
_entity.type
_entity.pdbx_description
1 polymer ?
#
loop_
_entity_poly.entity_id
_entity_poly.type
_entity_poly.pdbx_seq_one_letter_code
_entity_poly.pdbx_strand_id
1 'polypeptide(L)'
;MKDLFERTEFLLNGGVLTLLSDSLAAHAARGVILRPEGEDLTVLEAFGAGVESLFLKGRARDIQNAFPSPFLREAYDVSAAPIPGEWPWGIRLRGRDWVFFILLSEEPPKELLDQMPSFAGLLSLWQKHQKTAGTEERLSKLAYMVLATKSTLASVFEPMGLDYFGAFLCDVLTESLFPSRLSVVLDKGGRLSHLDGEDIQMPPRKGIFARDILSPVPVRLEEAMRDSIGEAVFH
;
A
#
# COMPACT_ATOMS: atom_id res chain seq x y z
N MET A 1 27.55 7.54 -4.46
CA MET A 1 26.15 7.96 -4.20
C MET A 1 25.23 7.63 -5.37
N LYS A 2 25.54 8.04 -6.61
CA LYS A 2 24.71 7.72 -7.79
C LYS A 2 24.41 6.22 -7.97
N ASP A 3 25.44 5.37 -7.92
CA ASP A 3 25.29 3.90 -8.03
C ASP A 3 24.42 3.30 -6.91
N LEU A 4 24.51 3.82 -5.68
CA LEU A 4 23.70 3.35 -4.56
C LEU A 4 22.23 3.78 -4.70
N PHE A 5 21.99 4.97 -5.25
CA PHE A 5 20.65 5.45 -5.58
C PHE A 5 20.02 4.60 -6.70
N GLU A 6 20.75 4.37 -7.80
CA GLU A 6 20.28 3.55 -8.93
C GLU A 6 19.92 2.12 -8.49
N ARG A 7 20.76 1.50 -7.64
CA ARG A 7 20.47 0.17 -7.08
C ARG A 7 19.24 0.17 -6.18
N THR A 8 19.07 1.21 -5.38
CA THR A 8 17.91 1.35 -4.48
C THR A 8 16.63 1.55 -5.29
N GLU A 9 16.67 2.44 -6.29
CA GLU A 9 15.55 2.69 -7.21
C GLU A 9 15.15 1.42 -7.97
N PHE A 10 16.13 0.66 -8.47
CA PHE A 10 15.89 -0.63 -9.12
C PHE A 10 15.14 -1.61 -8.21
N LEU A 11 15.58 -1.77 -6.96
CA LEU A 11 14.92 -2.64 -5.98
C LEU A 11 13.48 -2.17 -5.70
N LEU A 12 13.30 -0.87 -5.49
CA LEU A 12 12.01 -0.29 -5.11
C LEU A 12 10.97 -0.29 -6.25
N ASN A 13 11.42 -0.30 -7.51
CA ASN A 13 10.57 -0.38 -8.70
C ASN A 13 10.30 -1.80 -9.19
N GLY A 14 10.56 -2.83 -8.37
CA GLY A 14 10.19 -4.23 -8.65
C GLY A 14 11.34 -5.13 -9.09
N GLY A 15 12.57 -4.62 -9.18
CA GLY A 15 13.76 -5.43 -9.49
C GLY A 15 14.07 -6.53 -8.45
N VAL A 16 13.44 -6.48 -7.27
CA VAL A 16 13.53 -7.55 -6.26
C VAL A 16 13.03 -8.89 -6.79
N LEU A 17 11.97 -8.91 -7.61
CA LEU A 17 11.45 -10.16 -8.18
C LEU A 17 12.43 -10.78 -9.18
N THR A 18 13.02 -9.94 -10.05
CA THR A 18 14.03 -10.37 -11.02
C THR A 18 15.27 -10.93 -10.32
N LEU A 19 15.77 -10.26 -9.27
CA LEU A 19 16.91 -10.78 -8.49
C LEU A 19 16.61 -12.10 -7.80
N LEU A 20 15.39 -12.25 -7.28
CA LEU A 20 14.93 -13.50 -6.68
C LEU A 20 14.86 -14.60 -7.75
N SER A 21 14.28 -14.31 -8.91
CA SER A 21 14.19 -15.23 -10.05
C SER A 21 15.57 -15.67 -10.56
N ASP A 22 16.50 -14.74 -10.76
CA ASP A 22 17.88 -15.04 -11.17
C ASP A 22 18.60 -15.92 -10.15
N SER A 23 18.42 -15.62 -8.85
CA SER A 23 18.97 -16.43 -7.76
C SER A 23 18.38 -17.84 -7.76
N LEU A 24 17.06 -17.98 -7.96
CA LEU A 24 16.38 -19.27 -8.02
C LEU A 24 16.81 -20.08 -9.25
N ALA A 25 16.91 -19.44 -10.43
CA ALA A 25 17.33 -20.07 -11.68
C ALA A 25 18.78 -20.57 -11.64
N ALA A 26 19.64 -19.97 -10.81
CA ALA A 26 21.00 -20.47 -10.59
C ALA A 26 21.05 -21.77 -9.76
N HIS A 27 19.98 -22.09 -9.01
CA HIS A 27 19.95 -23.22 -8.07
C HIS A 27 18.88 -24.28 -8.38
N ALA A 28 17.94 -24.00 -9.28
CA ALA A 28 16.87 -24.92 -9.65
C ALA A 28 16.62 -24.89 -11.16
N ALA A 29 16.34 -26.06 -11.75
CA ALA A 29 16.07 -26.17 -13.18
C ALA A 29 14.78 -25.45 -13.59
N ARG A 30 13.74 -25.52 -12.75
CA ARG A 30 12.44 -24.90 -13.02
C ARG A 30 11.81 -24.39 -11.72
N GLY A 31 11.09 -23.28 -11.83
CA GLY A 31 10.30 -22.77 -10.73
C GLY A 31 9.39 -21.63 -11.11
N VAL A 32 8.48 -21.30 -10.19
CA VAL A 32 7.48 -20.26 -10.36
C VAL A 32 7.28 -19.49 -9.07
N ILE A 33 7.21 -18.16 -9.19
CA ILE A 33 6.92 -17.22 -8.11
C ILE A 33 5.45 -16.81 -8.24
N LEU A 34 4.71 -16.98 -7.15
CA LEU A 34 3.26 -16.86 -7.08
C LEU A 34 2.84 -15.90 -5.98
N ARG A 35 1.71 -15.23 -6.18
CA ARG A 35 1.02 -14.44 -5.16
C ARG A 35 -0.45 -14.85 -5.09
N PRO A 36 -1.02 -15.02 -3.89
CA PRO A 36 -2.44 -15.33 -3.75
C PRO A 36 -3.31 -14.16 -4.20
N GLU A 37 -4.35 -14.48 -4.95
CA GLU A 37 -5.38 -13.56 -5.43
C GLU A 37 -6.75 -14.22 -5.29
N GLY A 38 -7.37 -14.06 -4.11
CA GLY A 38 -8.60 -14.77 -3.76
C GLY A 38 -8.38 -16.28 -3.65
N GLU A 39 -9.10 -17.05 -4.46
CA GLU A 39 -9.00 -18.51 -4.55
C GLU A 39 -7.90 -18.99 -5.52
N ASP A 40 -7.33 -18.07 -6.29
CA ASP A 40 -6.34 -18.35 -7.33
C ASP A 40 -4.93 -17.90 -6.90
N LEU A 41 -3.93 -18.36 -7.65
CA LEU A 41 -2.54 -17.92 -7.51
C LEU A 41 -2.07 -17.28 -8.81
N THR A 42 -1.68 -16.02 -8.73
CA THR A 42 -1.16 -15.25 -9.86
C THR A 42 0.32 -15.51 -10.02
N VAL A 43 0.73 -15.87 -11.23
CA VAL A 43 2.12 -16.07 -11.62
C VAL A 43 2.78 -14.72 -11.83
N LEU A 44 3.76 -14.41 -10.99
CA LEU A 44 4.55 -13.18 -11.10
C LEU A 44 5.75 -13.39 -12.02
N GLU A 45 6.42 -14.53 -11.86
CA GLU A 45 7.59 -14.86 -12.63
C GLU A 45 7.76 -16.38 -12.69
N ALA A 46 8.34 -16.88 -13.79
CA ALA A 46 8.67 -18.28 -13.94
C ALA A 46 9.98 -18.42 -14.70
N PHE A 47 10.76 -19.43 -14.35
CA PHE A 47 12.03 -19.75 -14.99
C PHE A 47 12.09 -21.25 -15.29
N GLY A 48 12.71 -21.60 -16.41
CA GLY A 48 12.87 -22.99 -16.86
C GLY A 48 11.57 -23.71 -17.23
N ALA A 49 10.41 -23.07 -17.13
CA ALA A 49 9.11 -23.60 -17.50
C ALA A 49 8.35 -22.60 -18.40
N GLY A 50 7.65 -23.12 -19.41
CA GLY A 50 6.72 -22.31 -20.21
C GLY A 50 5.46 -22.02 -19.41
N VAL A 51 5.08 -20.74 -19.29
CA VAL A 51 3.85 -20.33 -18.62
C VAL A 51 2.73 -20.25 -19.66
N GLU A 52 1.88 -21.27 -19.73
CA GLU A 52 0.69 -21.24 -20.59
C GLU A 52 -0.44 -20.36 -20.01
N SER A 53 -0.42 -20.12 -18.70
CA SER A 53 -1.42 -19.34 -17.97
C SER A 53 -0.78 -18.55 -16.84
N LEU A 54 -1.13 -17.26 -16.73
CA LEU A 54 -0.71 -16.37 -15.64
C LEU A 54 -1.41 -16.67 -14.31
N PHE A 55 -2.33 -17.63 -14.28
CA PHE A 55 -3.08 -18.02 -13.09
C PHE A 55 -3.08 -19.54 -12.90
N LEU A 56 -2.82 -19.95 -11.66
CA LEU A 56 -3.06 -21.30 -11.16
C LEU A 56 -4.40 -21.30 -10.41
N LYS A 57 -5.45 -21.69 -11.13
CA LYS A 57 -6.83 -21.60 -10.64
C LYS A 57 -7.12 -22.59 -9.51
N GLY A 58 -7.76 -22.12 -8.45
CA GLY A 58 -8.28 -22.94 -7.34
C GLY A 58 -7.22 -23.65 -6.49
N ARG A 59 -5.92 -23.39 -6.70
CA ARG A 59 -4.82 -24.07 -5.98
C ARG A 59 -4.29 -23.28 -4.79
N ALA A 60 -4.83 -22.09 -4.52
CA ALA A 60 -4.37 -21.24 -3.43
C ALA A 60 -4.48 -21.93 -2.06
N ARG A 61 -5.63 -22.57 -1.78
CA ARG A 61 -5.86 -23.27 -0.50
C ARG A 61 -4.94 -24.48 -0.33
N ASP A 62 -4.77 -25.29 -1.36
CA ASP A 62 -3.90 -26.48 -1.32
C ASP A 62 -2.46 -26.10 -0.98
N ILE A 63 -1.93 -25.07 -1.65
CA ILE A 63 -0.57 -24.59 -1.44
C ILE A 63 -0.45 -23.93 -0.07
N GLN A 64 -1.42 -23.11 0.34
CA GLN A 64 -1.43 -22.49 1.67
C GLN A 64 -1.41 -23.54 2.80
N ASN A 65 -2.17 -24.63 2.66
CA ASN A 65 -2.27 -25.70 3.65
C ASN A 65 -0.97 -26.50 3.81
N ALA A 66 -0.09 -26.49 2.80
CA ALA A 66 1.22 -27.15 2.88
C ALA A 66 2.17 -26.44 3.86
N PHE A 67 1.92 -25.16 4.18
CA PHE A 67 2.79 -24.38 5.07
C PHE A 67 2.14 -24.12 6.43
N PRO A 68 2.87 -24.31 7.54
CA PRO A 68 2.37 -23.94 8.87
C PRO A 68 2.07 -22.44 8.90
N SER A 69 0.97 -21.99 9.50
CA SER A 69 0.62 -20.56 9.58
C SER A 69 0.74 -20.04 11.02
N PRO A 70 1.96 -19.92 11.59
CA PRO A 70 2.14 -19.37 12.91
C PRO A 70 1.83 -17.85 12.92
N PHE A 71 1.54 -17.33 14.11
CA PHE A 71 1.55 -15.88 14.32
C PHE A 71 2.93 -15.31 13.99
N LEU A 72 2.95 -14.25 13.19
CA LEU A 72 4.19 -13.53 12.85
C LEU A 72 4.75 -12.85 14.10
N ARG A 73 5.89 -13.36 14.58
CA ARG A 73 6.65 -12.75 15.69
C ARG A 73 7.60 -11.66 15.19
N GLU A 74 8.09 -11.82 13.96
CA GLU A 74 8.99 -10.88 13.28
C GLU A 74 8.27 -10.16 12.13
N ALA A 75 8.98 -9.26 11.44
CA ALA A 75 8.42 -8.49 10.33
C ALA A 75 8.01 -9.38 9.13
N TYR A 76 8.65 -10.54 8.99
CA TYR A 76 8.38 -11.54 7.97
C TYR A 76 8.76 -12.95 8.47
N ASP A 77 8.28 -13.97 7.78
CA ASP A 77 8.51 -15.40 8.02
C ASP A 77 8.86 -16.09 6.71
N VAL A 78 9.74 -17.09 6.82
CA VAL A 78 10.18 -17.94 5.71
C VAL A 78 9.98 -19.40 6.13
N SER A 79 9.29 -20.16 5.30
CA SER A 79 9.09 -21.59 5.53
C SER A 79 9.24 -22.37 4.24
N ALA A 80 9.86 -23.54 4.31
CA ALA A 80 9.95 -24.47 3.21
C ALA A 80 9.17 -25.74 3.55
N ALA A 81 8.46 -26.30 2.58
CA ALA A 81 7.69 -27.52 2.75
C ALA A 81 7.63 -28.31 1.44
N PRO A 82 7.58 -29.64 1.50
CA PRO A 82 7.24 -30.46 0.35
C PRO A 82 5.77 -30.23 -0.03
N ILE A 83 5.48 -30.16 -1.33
CA ILE A 83 4.14 -29.90 -1.87
C ILE A 83 3.75 -31.08 -2.78
N PRO A 84 2.52 -31.61 -2.66
CA PRO A 84 2.04 -32.65 -3.56
C PRO A 84 1.71 -32.07 -4.95
N GLY A 85 2.25 -32.67 -6.01
CA GLY A 85 1.91 -32.37 -7.39
C GLY A 85 3.13 -32.25 -8.31
N GLU A 86 2.99 -31.44 -9.35
CA GLU A 86 4.05 -31.18 -10.35
C GLU A 86 5.26 -30.45 -9.76
N TRP A 87 5.02 -29.66 -8.71
CA TRP A 87 6.04 -28.92 -7.98
C TRP A 87 6.29 -29.58 -6.62
N PRO A 88 7.29 -30.45 -6.49
CA PRO A 88 7.51 -31.25 -5.28
C PRO A 88 7.92 -30.42 -4.06
N TRP A 89 8.41 -29.20 -4.26
CA TRP A 89 8.88 -28.34 -3.19
C TRP A 89 8.34 -26.92 -3.32
N GLY A 90 8.10 -26.29 -2.18
CA GLY A 90 7.83 -24.86 -2.16
C GLY A 90 8.40 -24.14 -0.94
N ILE A 91 8.55 -22.83 -1.14
CA ILE A 91 9.01 -21.87 -0.15
C ILE A 91 7.93 -20.79 -0.03
N ARG A 92 7.51 -20.49 1.19
CA ARG A 92 6.61 -19.38 1.49
C ARG A 92 7.39 -18.26 2.13
N LEU A 93 7.31 -17.08 1.52
CA LEU A 93 7.77 -15.82 2.08
C LEU A 93 6.54 -15.02 2.50
N ARG A 94 6.42 -14.65 3.77
CA ARG A 94 5.23 -13.98 4.29
C ARG A 94 5.60 -12.78 5.13
N GLY A 95 4.92 -11.65 4.91
CA GLY A 95 4.87 -10.51 5.83
C GLY A 95 3.49 -10.35 6.45
N ARG A 96 3.27 -9.22 7.15
CA ARG A 96 1.99 -8.93 7.81
C ARG A 96 0.81 -8.88 6.84
N ASP A 97 1.00 -8.25 5.68
CA ASP A 97 -0.06 -7.99 4.69
C ASP A 97 0.24 -8.55 3.29
N TRP A 98 1.27 -9.41 3.17
CA TRP A 98 1.69 -9.95 1.89
C TRP A 98 2.19 -11.39 2.06
N VAL A 99 2.02 -12.19 1.02
CA VAL A 99 2.50 -13.57 0.95
C VAL A 99 2.95 -13.85 -0.47
N PHE A 100 4.10 -14.49 -0.63
CA PHE A 100 4.56 -15.08 -1.89
C PHE A 100 4.83 -16.56 -1.67
N PHE A 101 4.54 -17.35 -2.70
CA PHE A 101 4.89 -18.76 -2.78
C PHE A 101 5.86 -18.95 -3.93
N ILE A 102 6.93 -19.69 -3.69
CA ILE A 102 7.89 -20.11 -4.70
C ILE A 102 7.73 -21.62 -4.81
N LEU A 103 7.41 -22.12 -6.00
CA LEU A 103 7.32 -23.54 -6.26
C LEU A 103 8.52 -23.97 -7.11
N LEU A 104 9.16 -25.08 -6.75
CA LEU A 104 10.39 -25.57 -7.35
C LEU A 104 10.23 -27.01 -7.82
N SER A 105 10.88 -27.35 -8.93
CA SER A 105 10.87 -28.72 -9.46
C SER A 105 11.72 -29.70 -8.65
N GLU A 106 12.58 -29.19 -7.79
CA GLU A 106 13.60 -29.93 -7.04
C GLU A 106 13.70 -29.39 -5.61
N GLU A 107 14.33 -30.16 -4.73
CA GLU A 107 14.59 -29.73 -3.35
C GLU A 107 15.57 -28.54 -3.36
N PRO A 108 15.22 -27.40 -2.74
CA PRO A 108 16.11 -26.25 -2.72
C PRO A 108 17.38 -26.57 -1.89
N PRO A 109 18.57 -26.24 -2.41
CA PRO A 109 19.80 -26.44 -1.66
C PRO A 109 19.83 -25.55 -0.42
N LYS A 110 20.60 -25.95 0.59
CA LYS A 110 20.65 -25.23 1.87
C LYS A 110 21.16 -23.79 1.70
N GLU A 111 22.11 -23.56 0.78
CA GLU A 111 22.60 -22.20 0.52
C GLU A 111 21.49 -21.26 0.03
N LEU A 112 20.54 -21.78 -0.76
CA LEU A 112 19.40 -21.01 -1.23
C LEU A 112 18.44 -20.68 -0.08
N LEU A 113 18.15 -21.67 0.78
CA LEU A 113 17.29 -21.48 1.95
C LEU A 113 17.86 -20.46 2.93
N ASP A 114 19.19 -20.45 3.13
CA ASP A 114 19.88 -19.49 3.98
C ASP A 114 19.79 -18.04 3.43
N GLN A 115 19.59 -17.86 2.12
CA GLN A 115 19.41 -16.56 1.47
C GLN A 115 17.96 -16.05 1.51
N MET A 116 16.97 -16.94 1.65
CA MET A 116 15.55 -16.58 1.60
C MET A 116 15.13 -15.50 2.61
N PRO A 117 15.62 -15.47 3.87
CA PRO A 117 15.32 -14.37 4.79
C PRO A 117 15.75 -12.99 4.28
N SER A 118 16.86 -12.91 3.54
CA SER A 118 17.34 -11.66 2.94
C SER A 118 16.39 -11.19 1.83
N PHE A 119 15.93 -12.11 0.97
CA PHE A 119 14.93 -11.81 -0.04
C PHE A 119 13.58 -11.42 0.57
N ALA A 120 13.14 -12.08 1.66
CA ALA A 120 11.94 -11.68 2.39
C ALA A 120 12.07 -10.25 2.96
N GLY A 121 13.26 -9.86 3.43
CA GLY A 121 13.56 -8.50 3.82
C GLY A 121 13.43 -7.49 2.67
N LEU A 122 14.01 -7.80 1.50
CA LEU A 122 13.90 -6.97 0.30
C LEU A 122 12.45 -6.84 -0.19
N LEU A 123 11.70 -7.94 -0.21
CA LEU A 123 10.28 -7.94 -0.55
C LEU A 123 9.47 -7.11 0.46
N SER A 124 9.80 -7.18 1.75
CA SER A 124 9.16 -6.35 2.78
C SER A 124 9.40 -4.86 2.54
N LEU A 125 10.63 -4.47 2.18
CA LEU A 125 10.97 -3.08 1.85
C LEU A 125 10.24 -2.62 0.58
N TRP A 126 10.24 -3.44 -0.47
CA TRP A 126 9.53 -3.17 -1.70
C TRP A 126 8.02 -3.01 -1.47
N GLN A 127 7.40 -3.90 -0.70
CA GLN A 127 5.97 -3.82 -0.36
C GLN A 127 5.64 -2.57 0.46
N LYS A 128 6.50 -2.19 1.41
CA LYS A 128 6.36 -0.92 2.14
C LYS A 128 6.46 0.27 1.20
N HIS A 129 7.44 0.28 0.29
CA HIS A 129 7.59 1.35 -0.68
C HIS A 129 6.41 1.45 -1.63
N GLN A 130 5.89 0.35 -2.17
CA GLN A 130 4.70 0.37 -3.03
C GLN A 130 3.48 0.97 -2.32
N LYS A 131 3.30 0.69 -1.02
CA LYS A 131 2.25 1.33 -0.21
C LYS A 131 2.47 2.84 -0.07
N THR A 132 3.72 3.27 0.14
CA THR A 132 4.07 4.69 0.31
C THR A 132 4.04 5.46 -1.01
N ALA A 133 4.64 4.95 -2.07
CA ALA A 133 4.74 5.58 -3.39
C ALA A 133 3.35 5.84 -4.00
N GLY A 134 2.43 4.86 -3.91
CA GLY A 134 1.04 5.08 -4.34
C GLY A 134 0.32 6.15 -3.51
N THR A 135 0.72 6.36 -2.25
CA THR A 135 0.19 7.41 -1.38
C THR A 135 0.81 8.76 -1.70
N GLU A 136 2.12 8.83 -1.95
CA GLU A 136 2.85 10.03 -2.35
C GLU A 136 2.42 10.54 -3.73
N GLU A 137 2.16 9.65 -4.69
CA GLU A 137 1.62 10.01 -6.01
C GLU A 137 0.21 10.62 -5.88
N ARG A 138 -0.63 10.00 -5.04
CA ARG A 138 -1.98 10.53 -4.72
C ARG A 138 -1.91 11.89 -4.03
N LEU A 139 -1.00 12.06 -3.07
CA LEU A 139 -0.77 13.35 -2.39
C LEU A 139 -0.21 14.41 -3.34
N SER A 140 0.69 14.03 -4.25
CA SER A 140 1.26 14.94 -5.26
C SER A 140 0.20 15.37 -6.27
N LYS A 141 -0.65 14.45 -6.73
CA LYS A 141 -1.82 14.75 -7.57
C LYS A 141 -2.79 15.69 -6.85
N LEU A 142 -3.09 15.44 -5.57
CA LEU A 142 -3.92 16.34 -4.77
C LEU A 142 -3.28 17.73 -4.62
N ALA A 143 -1.99 17.82 -4.30
CA ALA A 143 -1.29 19.09 -4.17
C ALA A 143 -1.28 19.86 -5.50
N TYR A 144 -1.04 19.16 -6.61
CA TYR A 144 -1.11 19.74 -7.95
C TYR A 144 -2.52 20.21 -8.31
N MET A 145 -3.55 19.41 -8.04
CA MET A 145 -4.94 19.79 -8.28
C MET A 145 -5.36 20.98 -7.43
N VAL A 146 -5.03 21.01 -6.13
CA VAL A 146 -5.30 22.17 -5.26
C VAL A 146 -4.57 23.43 -5.76
N LEU A 147 -3.31 23.29 -6.19
CA LEU A 147 -2.54 24.39 -6.75
C LEU A 147 -3.11 24.88 -8.09
N ALA A 148 -3.47 23.96 -8.98
CA ALA A 148 -4.10 24.24 -10.25
C ALA A 148 -5.46 24.91 -10.03
N THR A 149 -6.31 24.39 -9.13
CA THR A 149 -7.56 25.03 -8.73
C THR A 149 -7.31 26.42 -8.17
N LYS A 150 -6.34 26.62 -7.26
CA LYS A 150 -5.98 27.95 -6.74
C LYS A 150 -5.53 28.92 -7.85
N SER A 151 -4.74 28.44 -8.81
CA SER A 151 -4.27 29.22 -9.96
C SER A 151 -5.40 29.53 -10.95
N THR A 152 -6.34 28.60 -11.14
CA THR A 152 -7.49 28.76 -12.06
C THR A 152 -8.56 29.66 -11.42
N LEU A 153 -8.77 29.55 -10.11
CA LEU A 153 -9.62 30.43 -9.29
C LEU A 153 -9.13 31.88 -9.28
N ALA A 154 -7.82 32.09 -9.32
CA ALA A 154 -7.25 33.43 -9.40
C ALA A 154 -7.37 34.05 -10.81
N SER A 155 -7.65 33.25 -11.85
CA SER A 155 -7.44 33.67 -13.24
C SER A 155 -8.69 33.76 -14.11
N VAL A 156 -9.84 33.15 -13.78
CA VAL A 156 -10.93 33.02 -14.78
C VAL A 156 -12.31 33.56 -14.37
N PHE A 157 -12.68 33.77 -13.10
CA PHE A 157 -14.03 34.27 -12.79
C PHE A 157 -14.08 35.19 -11.57
N GLU A 158 -15.10 36.06 -11.56
CA GLU A 158 -15.66 36.69 -10.35
C GLU A 158 -15.65 35.72 -9.16
N PRO A 159 -15.49 36.21 -7.92
CA PRO A 159 -15.28 35.35 -6.75
C PRO A 159 -16.38 34.30 -6.66
N MET A 160 -16.02 33.05 -6.95
CA MET A 160 -16.92 31.92 -6.83
C MET A 160 -17.45 31.87 -5.40
N GLY A 161 -18.77 31.72 -5.26
CA GLY A 161 -19.41 31.60 -3.96
C GLY A 161 -18.79 30.46 -3.16
N LEU A 162 -18.61 30.68 -1.85
CA LEU A 162 -18.04 29.70 -0.92
C LEU A 162 -18.72 28.32 -1.02
N ASP A 163 -20.02 28.30 -1.28
CA ASP A 163 -20.81 27.07 -1.40
C ASP A 163 -20.40 26.24 -2.63
N TYR A 164 -20.16 26.89 -3.77
CA TYR A 164 -19.69 26.19 -4.97
C TYR A 164 -18.27 25.64 -4.78
N PHE A 165 -17.41 26.39 -4.09
CA PHE A 165 -16.07 25.92 -3.75
C PHE A 165 -16.11 24.70 -2.82
N GLY A 166 -17.04 24.68 -1.85
CA GLY A 166 -17.30 23.53 -0.99
C GLY A 166 -17.68 22.28 -1.78
N ALA A 167 -18.65 22.40 -2.68
CA ALA A 167 -19.12 21.32 -3.55
C ALA A 167 -18.02 20.76 -4.44
N PHE A 168 -17.30 21.65 -5.12
CA PHE A 168 -16.18 21.26 -5.98
C PHE A 168 -15.10 20.49 -5.19
N LEU A 169 -14.75 20.95 -3.99
CA LEU A 169 -13.79 20.25 -3.14
C LEU A 169 -14.31 18.87 -2.71
N CYS A 170 -15.59 18.76 -2.34
CA CYS A 170 -16.21 17.48 -2.00
C CYS A 170 -16.16 16.49 -3.16
N ASP A 171 -16.57 16.92 -4.35
CA ASP A 171 -16.59 16.07 -5.54
C ASP A 171 -15.19 15.59 -5.89
N VAL A 172 -14.22 16.52 -5.96
CA VAL A 172 -12.83 16.19 -6.27
C VAL A 172 -12.24 15.23 -5.24
N LEU A 173 -12.42 15.48 -3.94
CA LEU A 173 -11.84 14.66 -2.89
C LEU A 173 -12.51 13.27 -2.80
N THR A 174 -13.80 13.18 -3.08
CA THR A 174 -14.54 11.91 -3.05
C THR A 174 -14.28 11.06 -4.29
N GLU A 175 -14.13 11.68 -5.47
CA GLU A 175 -13.79 10.97 -6.71
C GLU A 175 -12.32 10.56 -6.78
N SER A 176 -11.43 11.35 -6.17
CA SER A 176 -9.97 11.15 -6.29
C SER A 176 -9.33 10.38 -5.12
N LEU A 177 -9.95 10.36 -3.95
CA LEU A 177 -9.36 9.80 -2.72
C LEU A 177 -10.33 8.93 -1.93
N PHE A 178 -9.75 8.14 -1.01
CA PHE A 178 -10.34 7.01 -0.29
C PHE A 178 -11.36 7.29 0.84
N PRO A 179 -11.81 8.51 1.22
CA PRO A 179 -12.88 8.59 2.21
C PRO A 179 -14.20 8.13 1.59
N SER A 180 -14.80 7.07 2.13
CA SER A 180 -16.21 6.75 1.88
C SER A 180 -17.15 7.83 2.44
N ARG A 181 -16.62 8.72 3.29
CA ARG A 181 -17.32 9.75 4.06
C ARG A 181 -16.41 10.97 4.19
N LEU A 182 -16.86 12.13 3.71
CA LEU A 182 -16.11 13.38 3.70
C LEU A 182 -17.03 14.52 4.14
N SER A 183 -16.53 15.43 4.98
CA SER A 183 -17.23 16.66 5.36
C SER A 183 -16.29 17.85 5.31
N VAL A 184 -16.72 18.92 4.64
CA VAL A 184 -15.99 20.19 4.52
C VAL A 184 -16.61 21.18 5.50
N VAL A 185 -15.77 21.74 6.36
CA VAL A 185 -16.18 22.68 7.41
C VAL A 185 -15.60 24.05 7.12
N LEU A 186 -16.46 25.08 7.18
CA LEU A 186 -16.08 26.48 7.12
C LEU A 186 -15.78 27.01 8.52
N ASP A 187 -14.56 27.55 8.69
CA ASP A 187 -14.16 28.25 9.91
C ASP A 187 -14.16 29.77 9.69
N LYS A 188 -14.98 30.49 10.47
CA LYS A 188 -15.06 31.96 10.45
C LYS A 188 -14.41 32.63 11.67
N GLY A 189 -13.30 32.11 12.19
CA GLY A 189 -12.57 32.84 13.24
C GLY A 189 -13.14 32.65 14.65
N GLY A 190 -14.11 31.74 14.82
CA GLY A 190 -14.88 31.63 16.08
C GLY A 190 -16.10 30.73 15.99
N ARG A 191 -16.58 30.43 14.78
CA ARG A 191 -17.65 29.44 14.54
C ARG A 191 -17.26 28.50 13.41
N LEU A 192 -17.37 27.21 13.70
CA LEU A 192 -17.34 26.15 12.69
C LEU A 192 -18.76 25.93 12.19
N SER A 193 -18.93 25.86 10.88
CA SER A 193 -20.19 25.47 10.24
C SER A 193 -19.91 24.50 9.11
N HIS A 194 -20.81 23.55 8.92
CA HIS A 194 -20.80 22.68 7.74
C HIS A 194 -20.87 23.53 6.47
N LEU A 195 -20.04 23.18 5.48
CA LEU A 195 -20.03 23.81 4.17
C LEU A 195 -20.55 22.84 3.11
N ASP A 196 -20.01 21.61 3.06
CA ASP A 196 -20.51 20.57 2.15
C ASP A 196 -20.06 19.15 2.57
N GLY A 197 -20.57 18.12 1.90
CA GLY A 197 -20.32 16.72 2.16
C GLY A 197 -21.26 16.17 3.23
N GLU A 198 -20.87 15.08 3.87
CA GLU A 198 -21.67 14.43 4.89
C GLU A 198 -21.90 15.35 6.11
N ASP A 199 -23.14 15.35 6.59
CA ASP A 199 -23.51 16.06 7.81
C ASP A 199 -22.94 15.31 9.02
N ILE A 200 -21.91 15.88 9.63
CA ILE A 200 -21.26 15.35 10.82
C ILE A 200 -21.51 16.29 11.99
N GLN A 201 -21.52 15.74 13.20
CA GLN A 201 -21.52 16.56 14.40
C GLN A 201 -20.28 17.48 14.40
N MET A 202 -20.51 18.80 14.41
CA MET A 202 -19.42 19.77 14.40
C MET A 202 -18.51 19.56 15.62
N PRO A 203 -17.19 19.44 15.42
CA PRO A 203 -16.28 19.21 16.52
C PRO A 203 -16.22 20.43 17.44
N PRO A 204 -16.05 20.23 18.76
CA PRO A 204 -15.83 21.35 19.67
C PRO A 204 -14.52 22.07 19.32
N ARG A 205 -14.45 23.39 19.54
CA ARG A 205 -13.22 24.19 19.36
C ARG A 205 -12.19 23.90 20.44
N LYS A 206 -11.65 22.68 20.42
CA LYS A 206 -10.60 22.20 21.32
C LYS A 206 -9.49 21.56 20.47
N GLY A 207 -8.32 21.36 21.07
CA GLY A 207 -7.16 20.77 20.40
C GLY A 207 -6.84 21.45 19.06
N ILE A 208 -6.80 20.67 17.97
CA ILE A 208 -6.45 21.19 16.64
C ILE A 208 -7.45 22.24 16.14
N PHE A 209 -8.69 22.25 16.66
CA PHE A 209 -9.75 23.21 16.35
C PHE A 209 -9.78 24.44 17.27
N ALA A 210 -8.86 24.53 18.24
CA ALA A 210 -8.80 25.65 19.18
C ALA A 210 -8.20 26.93 18.58
N ARG A 211 -7.51 26.82 17.43
CA ARG A 211 -6.97 27.98 16.72
C ARG A 211 -8.10 28.89 16.25
N ASP A 212 -7.88 30.20 16.25
CA ASP A 212 -8.88 31.17 15.79
C ASP A 212 -9.29 30.89 14.34
N ILE A 213 -8.31 30.66 13.46
CA ILE A 213 -8.54 30.27 12.06
C ILE A 213 -7.75 29.01 11.77
N LEU A 214 -8.46 27.98 11.33
CA LEU A 214 -7.85 26.74 10.86
C LEU A 214 -7.24 26.93 9.48
N SER A 215 -5.99 26.48 9.33
CA SER A 215 -5.37 26.36 8.01
C SER A 215 -6.13 25.29 7.21
N PRO A 216 -6.41 25.49 5.91
CA PRO A 216 -7.09 24.51 5.08
C PRO A 216 -6.20 23.28 4.92
N VAL A 217 -6.42 22.28 5.76
CA VAL A 217 -5.66 21.03 5.78
C VAL A 217 -6.65 19.88 5.91
N PRO A 218 -6.55 18.82 5.10
CA PRO A 218 -7.38 17.62 5.27
C PRO A 218 -7.09 16.99 6.63
N VAL A 219 -8.11 16.87 7.48
CA VAL A 219 -8.01 16.18 8.77
C VAL A 219 -8.75 14.85 8.64
N ARG A 220 -8.00 13.74 8.67
CA ARG A 220 -8.60 12.41 8.76
C ARG A 220 -9.08 12.21 10.19
N LEU A 221 -10.39 12.04 10.37
CA LEU A 221 -10.99 11.74 11.67
C LEU A 221 -11.21 10.22 11.77
N GLU A 222 -10.56 9.58 12.75
CA GLU A 222 -10.75 8.15 13.06
C GLU A 222 -11.66 7.98 14.28
N GLU A 223 -12.34 6.83 14.40
CA GLU A 223 -13.26 6.52 15.53
C GLU A 223 -12.60 6.62 16.91
N ALA A 224 -11.28 6.45 16.97
CA ALA A 224 -10.44 6.55 18.17
C ALA A 224 -10.02 7.99 18.53
N MET A 225 -10.30 9.01 17.70
CA MET A 225 -9.95 10.43 17.95
C MET A 225 -11.06 11.19 18.71
N ARG A 226 -12.02 10.46 19.30
CA ARG A 226 -13.21 10.97 20.01
C ARG A 226 -12.89 11.80 21.25
N ASP A 227 -11.81 11.46 21.96
CA ASP A 227 -11.49 12.08 23.26
C ASP A 227 -10.26 13.03 23.22
N SER A 228 -9.52 13.07 22.10
CA SER A 228 -8.15 13.60 22.02
C SER A 228 -7.93 14.75 21.03
N ILE A 229 -8.99 15.47 20.66
CA ILE A 229 -8.89 16.81 20.08
C ILE A 229 -9.12 17.89 21.18
N GLY A 230 -8.42 17.93 22.32
CA GLY A 230 -7.30 17.18 22.92
C GLY A 230 -7.01 17.77 24.31
N GLU A 231 -6.04 17.26 25.08
CA GLU A 231 -5.62 17.99 26.30
C GLU A 231 -4.45 18.96 26.07
N ALA A 232 -3.53 18.68 25.14
CA ALA A 232 -2.55 19.66 24.67
C ALA A 232 -2.01 19.12 23.34
N VAL A 233 -2.21 19.85 22.25
CA VAL A 233 -1.78 19.41 20.90
C VAL A 233 -0.28 19.57 20.80
N PHE A 234 0.42 18.55 21.30
CA PHE A 234 1.88 18.41 21.31
C PHE A 234 2.56 19.54 22.12
N HIS A 235 3.74 19.29 22.70
CA HIS A 235 4.50 20.34 23.38
C HIS A 235 4.76 21.57 22.49
#